data_AF-A0A6A6U3X8-F1
#
_entry.id   AF-A0A6A6U3X8-F1
#
_cell.length_a   1.000
_cell.length_b   1.000
_cell.length_c   1.000
_cell.angle_alpha   90.00
_cell.angle_beta   90.00
_cell.angle_gamma   90.00
#
_symmetry.space_group_name_H-M   'P 1'
#
loop_
_entity.id
_entity.type
_entity.pdbx_description
1 polymer ?
#
loop_
_entity_poly.entity_id
_entity_poly.type
_entity_poly.pdbx_seq_one_letter_code
_entity_poly.pdbx_strand_id
1 'polypeptide(L)'
;MADPTAQMGLHMGKSAFDAGQQYLESNMNRWVNVASLKHYFNVSNSYVVSKLRLVLFPWWHRPWSRTQHLSHNGGQDFGVYAPPREDINSPDMYIPLMALVTYILFSTLLAGLRRTFHPELFGLTATTALVVVFLEIAIIRLAMYLLSINNESQLLDLVAYSGYKFVGVILTLLLSEIANRGGGSGGWVGWGVFIYTFAANGFFLLRSLKYVLLPDTSPNTNSGQAYTASRSHRQRRTQFLFIYSFPLQFLFMWILTRDSVPTAVLTGSK
;
A
#
# COMPACT_ATOMS: atom_id res chain seq x y z
N MET A 1 10.71 46.29 34.05
CA MET A 1 11.92 46.14 33.21
C MET A 1 12.05 44.66 32.89
N ALA A 2 11.98 44.27 31.62
CA ALA A 2 12.09 42.86 31.23
C ALA A 2 13.54 42.41 31.38
N ASP A 3 13.76 41.29 32.07
CA ASP A 3 15.08 40.77 32.41
C ASP A 3 15.84 40.38 31.13
N PRO A 4 16.94 41.06 30.77
CA PRO A 4 17.68 40.83 29.52
C PRO A 4 18.21 39.39 29.42
N THR A 5 18.41 38.73 30.56
CA THR A 5 18.85 37.34 30.65
C THR A 5 17.76 36.37 30.20
N ALA A 6 16.48 36.67 30.49
CA ALA A 6 15.34 35.85 30.07
C ALA A 6 15.08 35.96 28.56
N GLN A 7 15.29 37.13 27.97
CA GLN A 7 15.20 37.32 26.51
C GLN A 7 16.31 36.59 25.77
N MET A 8 17.53 36.60 26.31
CA MET A 8 18.67 35.87 25.75
C MET A 8 18.49 34.34 25.88
N GLY A 9 17.95 33.86 27.00
CA GLY A 9 17.56 32.45 27.18
C GLY A 9 16.47 31.98 26.23
N LEU A 10 15.45 32.80 25.95
CA LEU A 10 14.41 32.49 24.97
C LEU A 10 14.94 32.48 23.52
N HIS A 11 15.84 33.39 23.17
CA HIS A 11 16.45 33.45 21.85
C HIS A 11 17.36 32.23 21.61
N MET A 12 18.13 31.84 22.62
CA MET A 12 19.00 30.66 22.59
C MET A 12 18.20 29.35 22.62
N GLY A 13 17.06 29.33 23.32
CA GLY A 13 16.11 28.22 23.30
C GLY A 13 15.45 28.04 21.92
N LYS A 14 15.05 29.15 21.27
CA LYS A 14 14.53 29.11 19.90
C LYS A 14 15.58 28.65 18.90
N SER A 15 16.81 29.18 18.96
CA SER A 15 17.86 28.79 18.01
C SER A 15 18.33 27.35 18.20
N ALA A 16 18.37 26.84 19.44
CA ALA A 16 18.66 25.43 19.71
C ALA A 16 17.54 24.50 19.22
N PHE A 17 16.27 24.92 19.37
CA PHE A 17 15.13 24.20 18.83
C PHE A 17 15.14 24.19 17.30
N ASP A 18 15.37 25.34 16.66
CA ASP A 18 15.45 25.46 15.20
C ASP A 18 16.63 24.66 14.62
N ALA A 19 17.79 24.69 15.29
CA ALA A 19 18.95 23.87 14.90
C ALA A 19 18.68 22.37 15.07
N GLY A 20 17.98 21.97 16.15
CA GLY A 20 17.53 20.60 16.37
C GLY A 20 16.54 20.15 15.29
N GLN A 21 15.58 21.02 14.93
CA GLN A 21 14.62 20.76 13.87
C GLN A 21 15.32 20.61 12.51
N GLN A 22 16.26 21.48 12.16
CA GLN A 22 17.02 21.38 10.91
C GLN A 22 17.91 20.13 10.85
N TYR A 23 18.48 19.70 11.99
CA TYR A 23 19.27 18.48 12.06
C TYR A 23 18.41 17.22 11.89
N LEU A 24 17.21 17.21 12.48
CA LEU A 24 16.24 16.15 12.29
C LEU A 24 15.71 16.14 10.86
N GLU A 25 15.37 17.29 10.30
CA GLU A 25 14.88 17.40 8.92
C GLU A 25 15.93 16.97 7.90
N SER A 26 17.19 17.36 8.05
CA SER A 26 18.26 16.95 7.13
C SER A 26 18.57 15.45 7.19
N ASN A 27 18.59 14.85 8.38
CA ASN A 27 18.79 13.41 8.51
C ASN A 27 17.54 12.61 8.11
N MET A 28 16.35 13.02 8.55
CA MET A 28 15.11 12.33 8.18
C MET A 28 14.85 12.42 6.69
N ASN A 29 15.04 13.58 6.05
CA ASN A 29 14.83 13.75 4.61
C ASN A 29 15.83 12.93 3.77
N ARG A 30 16.97 12.53 4.34
CA ARG A 30 17.95 11.64 3.70
C ARG A 30 17.51 10.18 3.64
N TRP A 31 16.63 9.75 4.55
CA TRP A 31 16.10 8.37 4.61
C TRP A 31 14.64 8.27 4.18
N VAL A 32 13.85 9.32 4.43
CA VAL A 32 12.41 9.40 4.19
C VAL A 32 12.06 10.84 3.84
N ASN A 33 11.71 11.10 2.57
CA ASN A 33 11.22 12.42 2.18
C ASN A 33 9.85 12.69 2.83
N VAL A 34 9.86 13.39 3.96
CA VAL A 34 8.67 13.70 4.78
C VAL A 34 7.62 14.46 3.96
N ALA A 35 8.04 15.30 3.01
CA ALA A 35 7.14 16.03 2.13
C ALA A 35 6.41 15.08 1.17
N SER A 36 7.11 14.08 0.63
CA SER A 36 6.50 13.02 -0.17
C SER A 36 5.53 12.18 0.65
N LEU A 37 5.89 11.77 1.87
CA LEU A 37 4.96 11.02 2.74
C LEU A 37 3.69 11.81 3.04
N LYS A 38 3.82 13.11 3.39
CA LYS A 38 2.67 13.98 3.66
C LYS A 38 1.67 14.01 2.50
N HIS A 39 2.15 13.91 1.26
CA HIS A 39 1.31 13.82 0.08
C HIS A 39 0.42 12.56 0.08
N TYR A 40 0.96 11.38 0.41
CA TYR A 40 0.20 10.12 0.46
C TYR A 40 -0.84 10.04 1.60
N PHE A 41 -0.69 10.88 2.63
CA PHE A 41 -1.63 10.95 3.76
C PHE A 41 -2.66 12.09 3.63
N ASN A 42 -2.61 12.88 2.55
CA ASN A 42 -3.61 13.93 2.30
C ASN A 42 -4.92 13.36 1.75
N VAL A 43 -5.71 12.77 2.65
CA VAL A 43 -6.91 11.98 2.34
C VAL A 43 -8.16 12.62 2.97
N SER A 44 -9.30 12.55 2.29
CA SER A 44 -10.61 12.96 2.80
C SER A 44 -11.54 11.77 3.07
N ASN A 45 -12.54 11.92 3.93
CA ASN A 45 -13.50 10.84 4.22
C ASN A 45 -14.29 10.40 2.97
N SER A 46 -14.69 11.35 2.13
CA SER A 46 -15.37 11.06 0.86
C SER A 46 -14.48 10.30 -0.12
N TYR A 47 -13.17 10.61 -0.13
CA TYR A 47 -12.19 9.84 -0.88
C TYR A 47 -12.12 8.40 -0.40
N VAL A 48 -12.02 8.15 0.92
CA VAL A 48 -11.89 6.80 1.46
C VAL A 48 -13.04 5.90 1.01
N VAL A 49 -14.29 6.39 1.13
CA VAL A 49 -15.47 5.63 0.68
C VAL A 49 -15.41 5.32 -0.81
N SER A 50 -15.07 6.32 -1.62
CA SER A 50 -14.95 6.18 -3.07
C SER A 50 -13.83 5.18 -3.44
N LYS A 51 -12.71 5.24 -2.73
CA LYS A 51 -11.53 4.40 -2.97
C LYS A 51 -11.79 2.95 -2.55
N LEU A 52 -12.45 2.72 -1.42
CA LEU A 52 -12.89 1.38 -1.01
C LEU A 52 -13.84 0.77 -2.04
N ARG A 53 -14.79 1.55 -2.56
CA ARG A 53 -15.67 1.09 -3.65
C ARG A 53 -14.86 0.72 -4.90
N LEU A 54 -13.86 1.51 -5.26
CA LEU A 54 -12.98 1.23 -6.39
C LEU A 54 -12.16 -0.06 -6.18
N VAL A 55 -11.57 -0.25 -5.00
CA VAL A 55 -10.78 -1.45 -4.66
C VAL A 55 -11.64 -2.72 -4.68
N LEU A 56 -12.89 -2.63 -4.20
CA LEU A 56 -13.82 -3.78 -4.17
C LEU A 56 -14.54 -4.03 -5.49
N PHE A 57 -14.74 -3.00 -6.31
CA PHE A 57 -15.44 -3.07 -7.60
C PHE A 57 -14.65 -2.36 -8.71
N PRO A 58 -13.41 -2.79 -9.02
CA PRO A 58 -12.56 -2.07 -9.96
C PRO A 58 -13.08 -2.14 -11.40
N TRP A 59 -13.91 -3.14 -11.74
CA TRP A 59 -14.47 -3.30 -13.10
C TRP A 59 -15.33 -2.11 -13.56
N TRP A 60 -15.88 -1.32 -12.64
CA TRP A 60 -16.74 -0.19 -12.95
C TRP A 60 -15.98 1.14 -13.05
N HIS A 61 -14.70 1.16 -12.70
CA HIS A 61 -13.91 2.38 -12.69
C HIS A 61 -13.33 2.72 -14.07
N ARG A 62 -13.58 3.94 -14.54
CA ARG A 62 -12.95 4.58 -15.72
C ARG A 62 -12.98 6.10 -15.52
N PRO A 63 -11.97 6.88 -15.92
CA PRO A 63 -10.64 6.52 -16.46
C PRO A 63 -9.63 6.14 -15.36
N TRP A 64 -8.58 5.39 -15.72
CA TRP A 64 -7.50 4.95 -14.80
C TRP A 64 -6.23 5.81 -14.85
N SER A 65 -6.23 6.85 -15.69
CA SER A 65 -5.12 7.78 -15.82
C SER A 65 -5.05 8.68 -14.58
N ARG A 66 -3.84 8.90 -14.07
CA ARG A 66 -3.59 9.86 -12.99
C ARG A 66 -3.69 11.29 -13.52
N THR A 67 -4.28 12.18 -12.73
CA THR A 67 -4.34 13.60 -13.05
C THR A 67 -3.03 14.25 -12.65
N GLN A 68 -2.41 14.96 -13.59
CA GLN A 68 -1.20 15.75 -13.37
C GLN A 68 -1.59 17.22 -13.38
N HIS A 69 -1.26 17.94 -12.31
CA HIS A 69 -1.31 19.39 -12.30
C HIS A 69 0.06 19.92 -12.71
N LEU A 70 0.09 20.84 -13.67
CA LEU A 70 1.30 21.61 -13.95
C LEU A 70 1.48 22.60 -12.80
N SER A 71 2.51 22.39 -11.98
CA SER A 71 2.86 23.33 -10.93
C SER A 71 3.91 24.29 -11.48
N HIS A 72 3.54 25.56 -11.61
CA HIS A 72 4.45 26.61 -12.08
C HIS A 72 5.23 27.15 -10.89
N ASN A 73 6.41 26.58 -10.62
CA ASN A 73 7.31 27.09 -9.60
C ASN A 73 8.71 27.32 -10.21
N GLY A 74 9.03 28.58 -10.51
CA GLY A 74 10.38 29.00 -10.88
C GLY A 74 10.86 28.62 -12.30
N GLY A 75 9.97 28.59 -13.30
CA GLY A 75 10.37 28.50 -14.72
C GLY A 75 10.64 27.10 -15.27
N GLN A 76 10.42 26.03 -14.48
CA GLN A 76 10.35 24.66 -15.00
C GLN A 76 8.95 24.09 -14.71
N ASP A 77 8.23 23.75 -15.77
CA ASP A 77 6.94 23.09 -15.69
C ASP A 77 7.16 21.62 -15.26
N PHE A 78 7.03 21.34 -13.97
CA PHE A 78 6.99 19.97 -13.46
C PHE A 78 5.53 19.52 -13.32
N GLY A 79 5.17 18.42 -13.99
CA GLY A 79 3.89 17.74 -13.76
C GLY A 79 3.89 17.11 -12.37
N VAL A 80 3.19 17.73 -11.42
CA VAL A 80 3.00 17.21 -10.08
C VAL A 80 1.71 16.38 -10.08
N TYR A 81 1.79 15.11 -9.66
CA TYR A 81 0.59 14.29 -9.52
C TYR A 81 -0.34 14.88 -8.46
N ALA A 82 -1.64 14.87 -8.75
CA ALA A 82 -2.66 15.31 -7.80
C ALA A 82 -2.64 14.44 -6.53
N PRO A 83 -2.84 15.03 -5.34
CA PRO A 83 -2.93 14.28 -4.08
C PRO A 83 -4.18 13.39 -4.04
N PRO A 84 -4.21 12.36 -3.14
CA PRO A 84 -5.37 11.49 -2.90
C PRO A 84 -6.70 12.22 -2.83
N ARG A 85 -6.77 13.34 -2.10
CA ARG A 85 -7.98 14.15 -1.99
C ARG A 85 -8.61 14.58 -3.34
N GLU A 86 -7.82 14.76 -4.38
CA GLU A 86 -8.24 15.33 -5.67
C GLU A 86 -8.29 14.31 -6.81
N ASP A 87 -7.52 13.22 -6.71
CA ASP A 87 -7.51 12.14 -7.72
C ASP A 87 -7.72 10.76 -7.08
N ILE A 88 -8.84 10.13 -7.42
CA ILE A 88 -9.20 8.78 -6.97
C ILE A 88 -8.20 7.71 -7.43
N ASN A 89 -7.47 7.93 -8.52
CA ASN A 89 -6.43 7.02 -9.02
C ASN A 89 -5.09 7.22 -8.34
N SER A 90 -4.89 8.29 -7.57
CA SER A 90 -3.62 8.49 -6.87
C SER A 90 -3.48 7.50 -5.69
N PRO A 91 -2.26 6.98 -5.46
CA PRO A 91 -2.00 6.07 -4.35
C PRO A 91 -2.03 6.78 -3.00
N ASP A 92 -2.54 6.10 -1.98
CA ASP A 92 -2.56 6.58 -0.60
C ASP A 92 -1.95 5.53 0.35
N MET A 93 -1.34 6.01 1.44
CA MET A 93 -0.80 5.13 2.50
C MET A 93 -1.76 5.01 3.70
N TYR A 94 -2.82 5.81 3.73
CA TYR A 94 -3.79 5.82 4.82
C TYR A 94 -4.63 4.54 4.84
N ILE A 95 -5.25 4.16 3.72
CA ILE A 95 -6.11 2.97 3.62
C ILE A 95 -5.30 1.70 3.87
N PRO A 96 -4.12 1.47 3.24
CA PRO A 96 -3.24 0.35 3.58
C PRO A 96 -2.94 0.21 5.08
N LEU A 97 -2.56 1.31 5.73
CA LEU A 97 -2.20 1.32 7.15
C LEU A 97 -3.42 1.00 8.02
N MET A 98 -4.54 1.68 7.76
CA MET A 98 -5.78 1.45 8.50
C MET A 98 -6.32 0.04 8.28
N ALA A 99 -6.22 -0.50 7.06
CA ALA A 99 -6.64 -1.86 6.75
C ALA A 99 -5.74 -2.90 7.43
N LEU A 100 -4.42 -2.68 7.53
CA LEU A 100 -3.54 -3.55 8.30
C LEU A 100 -3.96 -3.63 9.78
N VAL A 101 -4.15 -2.47 10.42
CA VAL A 101 -4.59 -2.41 11.82
C VAL A 101 -5.96 -3.07 11.99
N THR A 102 -6.89 -2.77 11.08
CA THR A 102 -8.23 -3.36 11.09
C THR A 102 -8.19 -4.87 10.92
N TYR A 103 -7.32 -5.40 10.04
CA TYR A 103 -7.15 -6.84 9.85
C TYR A 103 -6.70 -7.53 11.14
N ILE A 104 -5.70 -6.99 11.83
CA ILE A 104 -5.18 -7.55 13.09
C ILE A 104 -6.30 -7.56 14.14
N LEU A 105 -6.97 -6.42 14.35
CA LEU A 105 -8.05 -6.31 15.33
C LEU A 105 -9.24 -7.21 14.97
N PHE A 106 -9.66 -7.20 13.72
CA PHE A 106 -10.82 -7.97 13.27
C PHE A 106 -10.57 -9.48 13.34
N SER A 107 -9.39 -9.95 12.93
CA SER A 107 -9.02 -11.37 13.04
C SER A 107 -9.04 -11.85 14.49
N THR A 108 -8.47 -11.07 15.42
CA THR A 108 -8.51 -11.41 16.85
C THR A 108 -9.91 -11.30 17.47
N LEU A 109 -10.73 -10.35 17.02
CA LEU A 109 -12.12 -10.23 17.42
C LEU A 109 -12.90 -11.49 17.01
N LEU A 110 -12.72 -11.99 15.79
CA LEU A 110 -13.35 -13.23 15.33
C LEU A 110 -12.93 -14.42 16.20
N ALA A 111 -11.65 -14.52 16.56
CA ALA A 111 -11.19 -15.55 17.50
C ALA A 111 -11.83 -15.42 18.89
N GLY A 112 -12.04 -14.18 19.37
CA GLY A 112 -12.80 -13.88 20.59
C GLY A 112 -14.26 -14.32 20.53
N LEU A 113 -14.94 -14.03 19.42
CA LEU A 113 -16.34 -14.44 19.21
C LEU A 113 -16.51 -15.96 19.19
N ARG A 114 -15.51 -16.70 18.71
CA ARG A 114 -15.48 -18.17 18.74
C ARG A 114 -15.09 -18.77 20.10
N ARG A 115 -14.86 -17.94 21.12
CA ARG A 115 -14.37 -18.35 22.47
C ARG A 115 -13.00 -19.05 22.46
N THR A 116 -12.20 -18.84 21.41
CA THR A 116 -10.85 -19.41 21.25
C THR A 116 -9.78 -18.33 21.40
N PHE A 117 -10.03 -17.30 22.19
CA PHE A 117 -9.10 -16.19 22.33
C PHE A 117 -7.97 -16.54 23.29
N HIS A 118 -6.76 -16.45 22.76
CA HIS A 118 -5.52 -16.41 23.54
C HIS A 118 -4.79 -15.11 23.20
N PRO A 119 -4.20 -14.40 24.19
CA PRO A 119 -3.49 -13.15 23.94
C PRO A 119 -2.34 -13.30 22.94
N GLU A 120 -1.76 -14.51 22.85
CA GLU A 120 -0.73 -14.88 21.88
C GLU A 120 -1.21 -14.77 20.43
N LEU A 121 -2.50 -14.99 20.14
CA LEU A 121 -3.05 -14.90 18.78
C LEU A 121 -2.97 -13.49 18.20
N PHE A 122 -3.07 -12.47 19.05
CA PHE A 122 -2.86 -11.09 18.63
C PHE A 122 -1.43 -10.85 18.17
N GLY A 123 -0.46 -11.29 18.97
CA GLY A 123 0.96 -11.18 18.64
C GLY A 123 1.32 -11.98 17.38
N LEU A 124 0.81 -13.20 17.25
CA LEU A 124 1.04 -14.05 16.08
C LEU A 124 0.44 -13.45 14.82
N THR A 125 -0.83 -13.01 14.85
CA THR A 125 -1.49 -12.39 13.69
C THR A 125 -0.77 -11.11 13.27
N ALA A 126 -0.40 -10.26 14.22
CA ALA A 126 0.34 -9.03 13.95
C ALA A 126 1.72 -9.33 13.35
N THR A 127 2.46 -10.27 13.93
CA THR A 127 3.80 -10.67 13.45
C THR A 127 3.72 -11.24 12.04
N THR A 128 2.79 -12.14 11.76
CA THR A 128 2.64 -12.70 10.41
C THR A 128 2.26 -11.64 9.39
N ALA A 129 1.33 -10.73 9.73
CA ALA A 129 0.97 -9.63 8.84
C ALA A 129 2.17 -8.71 8.54
N LEU A 130 2.97 -8.38 9.55
CA LEU A 130 4.18 -7.57 9.40
C LEU A 130 5.25 -8.30 8.56
N VAL A 131 5.45 -9.60 8.78
CA VAL A 131 6.37 -10.43 7.99
C VAL A 131 5.93 -10.46 6.53
N VAL A 132 4.64 -10.62 6.25
CA VAL A 132 4.09 -10.58 4.88
C VAL A 132 4.35 -9.23 4.22
N VAL A 133 4.11 -8.11 4.93
CA VAL A 133 4.38 -6.76 4.40
C VAL A 133 5.87 -6.55 4.16
N PHE A 134 6.73 -6.94 5.10
CA PHE A 134 8.18 -6.81 4.98
C PHE A 134 8.73 -7.62 3.81
N LEU A 135 8.31 -8.89 3.68
CA LEU A 135 8.70 -9.77 2.59
C LEU A 135 8.23 -9.20 1.24
N GLU A 136 7.02 -8.65 1.19
CA GLU A 136 6.52 -7.98 -0.02
C GLU A 136 7.36 -6.76 -0.41
N ILE A 137 7.71 -5.89 0.53
CA ILE A 137 8.59 -4.74 0.28
C ILE A 137 9.95 -5.22 -0.22
N ALA A 138 10.51 -6.28 0.36
CA ALA A 138 11.78 -6.87 -0.07
C ALA A 138 11.71 -7.40 -1.50
N ILE A 139 10.63 -8.11 -1.88
CA ILE A 139 10.44 -8.59 -3.25
C ILE A 139 10.28 -7.42 -4.23
N ILE A 140 9.49 -6.40 -3.88
CA ILE A 140 9.31 -5.21 -4.72
C ILE A 140 10.65 -4.49 -4.92
N ARG A 141 11.46 -4.33 -3.86
CA ARG A 141 12.77 -3.70 -3.93
C ARG A 141 13.74 -4.51 -4.80
N LEU A 142 13.76 -5.84 -4.63
CA LEU A 142 14.56 -6.74 -5.46
C LEU A 142 14.13 -6.65 -6.93
N ALA A 143 12.83 -6.63 -7.20
CA ALA A 143 12.33 -6.49 -8.56
C ALA A 143 12.71 -5.16 -9.19
N MET A 144 12.52 -4.03 -8.50
CA MET A 144 12.94 -2.73 -9.04
C MET A 144 14.44 -2.67 -9.31
N TYR A 145 15.26 -3.31 -8.47
CA TYR A 145 16.69 -3.47 -8.71
C TYR A 145 16.97 -4.28 -9.99
N LEU A 146 16.32 -5.45 -10.16
CA LEU A 146 16.47 -6.29 -11.36
C LEU A 146 15.95 -5.61 -12.65
N LEU A 147 14.94 -4.75 -12.54
CA LEU A 147 14.39 -3.98 -13.66
C LEU A 147 15.08 -2.63 -13.89
N SER A 148 16.12 -2.32 -13.10
CA SER A 148 16.90 -1.06 -13.12
C SER A 148 16.01 0.19 -13.04
N ILE A 149 14.99 0.16 -12.17
CA ILE A 149 14.10 1.27 -11.90
C ILE A 149 14.57 1.97 -10.62
N ASN A 150 15.19 3.14 -10.76
CA ASN A 150 15.83 3.87 -9.66
C ASN A 150 15.03 5.11 -9.22
N ASN A 151 13.70 4.97 -9.05
CA ASN A 151 12.82 6.06 -8.61
C ASN A 151 12.20 5.75 -7.23
N GLU A 152 12.47 6.57 -6.24
CA GLU A 152 11.93 6.40 -4.88
C GLU A 152 10.41 6.60 -4.84
N SER A 153 9.89 7.57 -5.60
CA SER A 153 8.44 7.81 -5.73
C SER A 153 7.70 6.58 -6.26
N GLN A 154 8.30 5.86 -7.20
CA GLN A 154 7.73 4.64 -7.76
C GLN A 154 7.71 3.49 -6.75
N LEU A 155 8.73 3.36 -5.89
CA LEU A 155 8.68 2.40 -4.79
C LEU A 155 7.51 2.71 -3.86
N LEU A 156 7.36 3.97 -3.45
CA LEU A 156 6.30 4.38 -2.53
C LEU A 156 4.91 4.12 -3.13
N ASP A 157 4.72 4.42 -4.43
CA ASP A 157 3.50 4.07 -5.16
C ASP A 157 3.24 2.55 -5.13
N LEU A 158 4.24 1.72 -5.42
CA LEU A 158 4.10 0.25 -5.43
C LEU A 158 3.72 -0.29 -4.04
N VAL A 159 4.35 0.21 -2.99
CA VAL A 159 4.07 -0.19 -1.59
C VAL A 159 2.68 0.27 -1.16
N ALA A 160 2.26 1.48 -1.53
CA ALA A 160 0.90 1.96 -1.28
C ALA A 160 -0.13 1.07 -1.98
N TYR A 161 0.09 0.74 -3.25
CA TYR A 161 -0.80 -0.14 -4.00
C TYR A 161 -0.86 -1.57 -3.44
N SER A 162 0.25 -2.13 -2.97
CA SER A 162 0.27 -3.49 -2.45
C SER A 162 -0.59 -3.67 -1.20
N GLY A 163 -0.68 -2.63 -0.37
CA GLY A 163 -1.39 -2.67 0.89
C GLY A 163 -2.92 -2.70 0.78
N TYR A 164 -3.52 -2.38 -0.37
CA TYR A 164 -4.99 -2.46 -0.51
C TYR A 164 -5.51 -3.91 -0.42
N LYS A 165 -4.64 -4.93 -0.52
CA LYS A 165 -5.02 -6.34 -0.36
C LYS A 165 -5.72 -6.63 0.97
N PHE A 166 -5.35 -5.90 2.05
CA PHE A 166 -5.95 -6.09 3.37
C PHE A 166 -7.46 -5.80 3.36
N VAL A 167 -7.93 -4.88 2.52
CA VAL A 167 -9.38 -4.61 2.36
C VAL A 167 -10.12 -5.85 1.85
N GLY A 168 -9.56 -6.53 0.84
CA GLY A 168 -10.12 -7.77 0.29
C GLY A 168 -10.06 -8.93 1.28
N VAL A 169 -8.97 -9.06 2.04
CA VAL A 169 -8.82 -10.08 3.08
C VAL A 169 -9.85 -9.88 4.19
N ILE A 170 -10.01 -8.67 4.73
CA ILE A 170 -10.99 -8.36 5.77
C ILE A 170 -12.40 -8.72 5.30
N LEU A 171 -12.78 -8.34 4.07
CA LEU A 171 -14.09 -8.64 3.51
C LEU A 171 -14.32 -10.15 3.35
N THR A 172 -13.28 -10.89 2.95
CA THR A 172 -13.33 -12.36 2.87
C THR A 172 -13.56 -12.97 4.24
N LEU A 173 -12.84 -12.52 5.28
CA LEU A 173 -13.02 -13.02 6.64
C LEU A 173 -14.44 -12.73 7.15
N LEU A 174 -14.93 -11.51 6.93
CA LEU A 174 -16.25 -11.08 7.39
C LEU A 174 -17.38 -11.89 6.73
N LEU A 175 -17.38 -11.99 5.39
CA LEU A 175 -18.46 -12.69 4.67
C LEU A 175 -18.40 -14.19 4.88
N SER A 176 -17.20 -14.78 4.95
CA SER A 176 -17.07 -16.21 5.24
C SER A 176 -17.57 -16.55 6.63
N GLU A 177 -17.29 -15.70 7.62
CA GLU A 177 -17.77 -15.93 8.99
C GLU A 177 -19.30 -15.88 9.09
N ILE A 178 -19.91 -14.90 8.44
CA ILE A 178 -21.37 -14.73 8.42
C ILE A 178 -22.03 -15.92 7.71
N ALA A 179 -21.51 -16.32 6.55
CA ALA A 179 -22.08 -17.39 5.74
C ALA A 179 -21.93 -18.77 6.39
N ASN A 180 -20.78 -19.04 7.01
CA ASN A 180 -20.46 -20.34 7.60
C ASN A 180 -20.84 -20.47 9.08
N ARG A 181 -21.54 -19.47 9.67
CA ARG A 181 -21.98 -19.45 11.08
C ARG A 181 -20.85 -19.78 12.07
N GLY A 182 -19.63 -19.31 11.81
CA GLY A 182 -18.47 -19.56 12.66
C GLY A 182 -17.62 -20.80 12.32
N GLY A 183 -17.92 -21.49 11.21
CA GLY A 183 -17.12 -22.61 10.70
C GLY A 183 -15.77 -22.24 10.07
N GLY A 184 -15.39 -20.95 10.08
CA GLY A 184 -14.15 -20.45 9.49
C GLY A 184 -14.27 -19.98 8.03
N SER A 185 -13.11 -19.70 7.41
CA SER A 185 -13.01 -19.30 6.00
C SER A 185 -13.21 -20.45 5.00
N GLY A 186 -13.40 -21.68 5.49
CA GLY A 186 -13.64 -22.87 4.68
C GLY A 186 -15.08 -22.95 4.16
N GLY A 187 -15.27 -23.48 2.95
CA GLY A 187 -16.58 -23.67 2.33
C GLY A 187 -16.68 -23.03 0.95
N TRP A 188 -17.72 -23.41 0.19
CA TRP A 188 -17.94 -22.92 -1.17
C TRP A 188 -18.13 -21.40 -1.22
N VAL A 189 -18.82 -20.83 -0.22
CA VAL A 189 -19.04 -19.38 -0.13
C VAL A 189 -17.75 -18.63 0.20
N GLY A 190 -16.96 -19.12 1.18
CA GLY A 190 -15.69 -18.49 1.54
C GLY A 190 -14.67 -18.49 0.39
N TRP A 191 -14.57 -19.62 -0.32
CA TRP A 191 -13.76 -19.69 -1.55
C TRP A 191 -14.27 -18.77 -2.66
N GLY A 192 -15.59 -18.68 -2.85
CA GLY A 192 -16.19 -17.76 -3.82
C GLY A 192 -15.85 -16.29 -3.53
N VAL A 193 -15.99 -15.86 -2.28
CA VAL A 193 -15.64 -14.49 -1.86
C VAL A 193 -14.13 -14.25 -1.95
N PHE A 194 -13.31 -15.23 -1.56
CA PHE A 194 -11.85 -15.13 -1.68
C PHE A 194 -11.42 -14.95 -3.14
N ILE A 195 -11.93 -15.78 -4.06
CA ILE A 195 -11.62 -15.67 -5.50
C ILE A 195 -12.06 -14.32 -6.04
N TYR A 196 -13.24 -13.83 -5.63
CA TYR A 196 -13.74 -12.53 -6.05
C TYR A 196 -12.84 -11.38 -5.58
N THR A 197 -12.50 -11.33 -4.28
CA THR A 197 -11.67 -10.25 -3.72
C THR A 197 -10.23 -10.31 -4.23
N PHE A 198 -9.69 -11.52 -4.45
CA PHE A 198 -8.41 -11.72 -5.10
C PHE A 198 -8.42 -11.20 -6.55
N ALA A 199 -9.44 -11.55 -7.34
CA ALA A 199 -9.57 -11.09 -8.72
C ALA A 199 -9.76 -9.56 -8.79
N ALA A 200 -10.54 -8.97 -7.88
CA ALA A 200 -10.67 -7.53 -7.74
C ALA A 200 -9.32 -6.88 -7.46
N ASN A 201 -8.60 -7.34 -6.43
CA ASN A 201 -7.29 -6.80 -6.05
C ASN A 201 -6.25 -6.93 -7.17
N GLY A 202 -6.17 -8.10 -7.81
CA GLY A 202 -5.25 -8.34 -8.93
C GLY A 202 -5.56 -7.46 -10.15
N PHE A 203 -6.84 -7.28 -10.49
CA PHE A 203 -7.25 -6.39 -11.58
C PHE A 203 -6.98 -4.92 -11.25
N PHE A 204 -7.29 -4.49 -10.03
CA PHE A 204 -6.99 -3.14 -9.54
C PHE A 204 -5.48 -2.85 -9.61
N LEU A 205 -4.64 -3.74 -9.09
CA LEU A 205 -3.19 -3.60 -9.15
C LEU A 205 -2.69 -3.53 -10.58
N LEU A 206 -3.17 -4.41 -11.46
CA LEU A 206 -2.74 -4.43 -12.86
C LEU A 206 -3.06 -3.10 -13.56
N ARG A 207 -4.26 -2.56 -13.33
CA ARG A 207 -4.70 -1.31 -13.96
C ARG A 207 -3.98 -0.10 -13.38
N SER A 208 -3.84 -0.02 -12.05
CA SER A 208 -3.19 1.11 -11.37
C SER A 208 -1.68 1.16 -11.62
N LEU A 209 -1.00 0.00 -11.55
CA LEU A 209 0.45 -0.08 -11.72
C LEU A 209 0.91 0.06 -13.16
N LYS A 210 0.04 -0.22 -14.15
CA LYS A 210 0.39 -0.09 -15.56
C LYS A 210 0.90 1.32 -15.87
N TYR A 211 0.22 2.34 -15.37
CA TYR A 211 0.57 3.75 -15.60
C TYR A 211 1.81 4.19 -14.83
N VAL A 212 2.16 3.50 -13.74
CA VAL A 212 3.36 3.78 -12.94
C VAL A 212 4.60 3.12 -13.54
N LEU A 213 4.49 1.87 -14.02
CA LEU A 213 5.62 1.09 -14.55
C LEU A 213 5.89 1.33 -16.04
N LEU A 214 4.87 1.74 -16.79
CA LEU A 214 4.96 2.05 -18.22
C LEU A 214 4.50 3.50 -18.47
N PRO A 215 5.32 4.52 -18.19
CA PRO A 215 5.04 5.87 -18.64
C PRO A 215 4.93 5.87 -20.17
N ASP A 216 3.92 6.56 -20.71
CA ASP A 216 3.73 6.68 -22.15
C ASP A 216 4.90 7.46 -22.75
N THR A 217 5.79 6.76 -23.45
CA THR A 217 6.81 7.40 -24.28
C THR A 217 6.09 8.07 -25.44
N SER A 218 6.05 9.40 -25.45
CA SER A 218 5.55 10.18 -26.59
C SER A 218 6.18 9.68 -27.89
N PRO A 219 5.42 9.46 -28.98
CA PRO A 219 5.90 8.82 -30.21
C PRO A 219 6.93 9.63 -31.03
N ASN A 220 7.49 10.73 -30.49
CA ASN A 220 8.24 11.72 -31.27
C ASN A 220 9.77 11.52 -31.32
N THR A 221 10.31 10.40 -30.84
CA THR A 221 11.78 10.17 -30.83
C THR A 221 12.20 9.18 -31.93
N ASN A 222 12.35 9.68 -33.15
CA ASN A 222 12.83 8.97 -34.35
C ASN A 222 14.25 8.37 -34.18
N SER A 223 14.41 7.25 -33.47
CA SER A 223 15.68 6.52 -33.41
C SER A 223 15.50 5.00 -33.40
N GLY A 224 15.61 4.38 -34.58
CA GLY A 224 15.39 2.95 -34.88
C GLY A 224 16.02 1.93 -33.92
N GLN A 225 17.16 2.24 -33.29
CA GLN A 225 17.84 1.36 -32.34
C GLN A 225 17.34 1.47 -30.89
N ALA A 226 16.73 2.60 -30.48
CA ALA A 226 16.16 2.76 -29.14
C ALA A 226 14.81 2.01 -28.98
N TYR A 227 14.16 1.65 -30.08
CA TYR A 227 12.84 0.99 -30.07
C TYR A 227 12.89 -0.50 -29.71
N THR A 228 13.95 -1.22 -30.04
CA THR A 228 14.06 -2.67 -29.76
C THR A 228 14.42 -2.93 -28.30
N ALA A 229 15.38 -2.18 -27.74
CA ALA A 229 15.73 -2.23 -26.32
C ALA A 229 14.56 -1.74 -25.45
N SER A 230 13.88 -0.64 -25.81
CA SER A 230 12.72 -0.16 -25.05
C SER A 230 11.54 -1.15 -25.04
N ARG A 231 11.33 -1.92 -26.13
CA ARG A 231 10.29 -2.95 -26.19
C ARG A 231 10.60 -4.16 -25.28
N SER A 232 11.86 -4.60 -25.22
CA SER A 232 12.26 -5.71 -24.34
C SER A 232 12.15 -5.34 -22.85
N HIS A 233 12.56 -4.12 -22.47
CA HIS A 233 12.37 -3.59 -21.12
C HIS A 233 10.89 -3.44 -20.75
N ARG A 234 10.05 -2.93 -21.68
CA ARG A 234 8.59 -2.83 -21.49
C ARG A 234 7.93 -4.20 -21.31
N GLN A 235 8.36 -5.20 -22.07
CA GLN A 235 7.86 -6.57 -21.93
C GLN A 235 8.22 -7.15 -20.55
N ARG A 236 9.47 -7.01 -20.09
CA ARG A 236 9.89 -7.46 -18.75
C ARG A 236 9.10 -6.76 -17.63
N ARG A 237 8.87 -5.44 -17.73
CA ARG A 237 8.04 -4.68 -16.76
C ARG A 237 6.60 -5.16 -16.73
N THR A 238 6.03 -5.48 -17.90
CA THR A 238 4.67 -6.00 -18.01
C THR A 238 4.56 -7.41 -17.43
N GLN A 239 5.55 -8.28 -17.69
CA GLN A 239 5.62 -9.62 -17.10
C GLN A 239 5.76 -9.56 -15.58
N PHE A 240 6.64 -8.70 -15.07
CA PHE A 240 6.79 -8.46 -13.63
C PHE A 240 5.46 -8.02 -13.01
N LEU A 241 4.78 -7.05 -13.62
CA LEU A 241 3.49 -6.54 -13.14
C LEU A 241 2.43 -7.65 -13.09
N PHE A 242 2.37 -8.53 -14.09
CA PHE A 242 1.43 -9.65 -14.11
C PHE A 242 1.74 -10.69 -13.03
N ILE A 243 3.01 -11.11 -12.92
CA ILE A 243 3.47 -12.08 -11.91
C ILE A 243 3.24 -11.53 -10.50
N TYR A 244 3.53 -10.25 -10.30
CA TYR A 244 3.30 -9.57 -9.04
C TYR A 244 1.81 -9.51 -8.70
N SER A 245 0.97 -9.03 -9.62
CA SER A 245 -0.44 -8.74 -9.34
C SER A 245 -1.29 -10.00 -9.13
N PHE A 246 -0.92 -11.14 -9.71
CA PHE A 246 -1.70 -12.39 -9.61
C PHE A 246 -1.03 -13.43 -8.71
N PRO A 247 0.00 -14.20 -9.14
CA PRO A 247 0.51 -15.31 -8.33
C PRO A 247 1.05 -14.88 -6.96
N LEU A 248 1.77 -13.77 -6.90
CA LEU A 248 2.37 -13.30 -5.65
C LEU A 248 1.33 -12.73 -4.68
N GLN A 249 0.37 -11.96 -5.19
CA GLN A 249 -0.76 -11.48 -4.36
C GLN A 249 -1.66 -12.61 -3.89
N PHE A 250 -1.89 -13.63 -4.73
CA PHE A 250 -2.63 -14.82 -4.34
C PHE A 250 -1.99 -15.48 -3.13
N LEU A 251 -0.67 -15.71 -3.18
CA LEU A 251 0.09 -16.33 -2.10
C LEU A 251 -0.02 -15.52 -0.79
N PHE A 252 0.14 -14.21 -0.84
CA PHE A 252 0.03 -13.38 0.36
C PHE A 252 -1.38 -13.30 0.93
N MET A 253 -2.40 -13.09 0.08
CA MET A 253 -3.79 -13.07 0.53
C MET A 253 -4.20 -14.43 1.12
N TRP A 254 -3.70 -15.52 0.53
CA TRP A 254 -3.95 -16.87 1.01
C TRP A 254 -3.35 -17.13 2.39
N ILE A 255 -2.10 -16.74 2.62
CA ILE A 255 -1.44 -16.84 3.94
C ILE A 255 -2.25 -16.06 4.99
N LEU A 256 -2.57 -14.79 4.70
CA LEU A 256 -3.32 -13.92 5.62
C LEU A 256 -4.73 -14.44 5.93
N THR A 257 -5.36 -15.16 4.99
CA THR A 257 -6.70 -15.72 5.18
C THR A 257 -6.66 -17.04 5.97
N ARG A 258 -5.56 -17.81 5.89
CA ARG A 258 -5.39 -19.07 6.62
C ARG A 258 -5.14 -18.88 8.11
N ASP A 259 -4.30 -17.93 8.48
CA ASP A 259 -3.86 -17.77 9.87
C ASP A 259 -4.96 -17.27 10.82
N SER A 260 -6.06 -16.74 10.26
CA SER A 260 -7.27 -16.35 11.01
C SER A 260 -8.15 -17.54 11.48
N VAL A 261 -7.85 -18.76 11.04
CA VAL A 261 -8.56 -19.97 11.46
C VAL A 261 -7.58 -20.88 12.20
N PRO A 262 -7.61 -20.92 13.54
CA PRO A 262 -6.75 -21.83 14.29
C PRO A 262 -7.22 -23.27 14.08
N THR A 263 -6.60 -24.00 13.15
CA THR A 263 -6.79 -25.45 12.97
C THR A 263 -5.83 -26.28 13.82
N ALA A 264 -4.95 -25.67 14.63
CA ALA A 264 -3.81 -26.37 15.23
C ALA A 264 -3.66 -26.21 16.76
N VAL A 265 -4.76 -26.26 17.52
CA VAL A 265 -4.67 -26.50 18.99
C VAL A 265 -5.35 -27.81 19.40
N LEU A 266 -5.95 -28.57 18.47
CA LEU A 266 -6.58 -29.86 18.76
C LEU A 266 -5.68 -31.09 18.52
N THR A 267 -4.41 -30.90 18.15
CA THR A 267 -3.47 -32.01 17.88
C THR A 267 -2.19 -31.98 18.74
N GLY A 268 -2.19 -31.20 19.83
CA GLY A 268 -1.06 -31.06 20.75
C GLY A 268 -1.30 -31.60 22.17
N SER A 269 -2.34 -32.40 22.39
CA SER A 269 -2.58 -33.12 23.65
C SER A 269 -2.55 -34.62 23.39
N LYS A 270 -1.35 -35.19 23.38
CA LYS A 270 -1.12 -36.58 23.78
C LYS A 270 0.05 -36.58 24.76
#